data_AF-A0AB74VDM5-F1
#
_entry.id   AF-A0AB74VDM5-F1
#
_cell.length_a   1.000
_cell.length_b   1.000
_cell.length_c   1.000
_cell.angle_alpha   90.00
_cell.angle_beta   90.00
_cell.angle_gamma   90.00
#
_symmetry.space_group_name_H-M   'P 1'
#
loop_
_entity.id
_entity.type
_entity.pdbx_description
1 polymer ?
#
loop_
_entity_poly.entity_id
_entity_poly.type
_entity_poly.pdbx_seq_one_letter_code
_entity_poly.pdbx_strand_id
1 'polypeptide(L)' 'MIDVTGMNHEHFILNADHIEKIEEVPETIITLTNGRKYIVLESVEEVRQAVIKYKNKIFTYKI' A
#
# COMPACT_ATOMS: atom_id res chain seq x y z
N MET A 1 8.09 -0.28 2.94
CA MET A 1 7.91 0.45 1.68
C MET A 1 7.36 -0.51 0.65
N ILE A 2 6.25 -0.13 0.02
CA ILE A 2 5.60 -0.87 -1.07
C ILE A 2 5.53 0.03 -2.30
N ASP A 3 5.72 -0.54 -3.48
CA ASP A 3 5.53 0.14 -4.75
C ASP A 3 4.04 0.13 -5.11
N VAL A 4 3.53 1.29 -5.52
CA VAL A 4 2.15 1.48 -5.97
C VAL A 4 2.12 2.46 -7.15
N THR A 5 1.04 2.44 -7.91
CA THR A 5 0.87 3.27 -9.10
C THR A 5 -0.35 4.15 -8.93
N GLY A 6 -0.16 5.47 -8.99
CA GLY A 6 -1.26 6.41 -8.87
C GLY A 6 -2.18 6.37 -10.09
N MET A 7 -3.38 6.91 -9.95
CA MET A 7 -4.30 7.11 -11.10
C MET A 7 -3.69 7.95 -12.23
N ASN A 8 -2.70 8.79 -11.92
CA ASN A 8 -1.90 9.54 -12.89
C ASN A 8 -0.85 8.68 -13.63
N HIS A 9 -0.83 7.36 -13.43
CA HIS A 9 0.15 6.42 -13.98
C HIS A 9 1.60 6.67 -13.51
N GLU A 10 1.80 7.46 -12.46
CA GLU A 10 3.10 7.64 -11.85
C GLU A 10 3.34 6.60 -10.74
N HIS A 11 4.53 6.01 -10.76
CA HIS A 11 4.96 5.10 -9.71
C HIS A 11 5.47 5.88 -8.50
N PHE A 12 5.06 5.43 -7.32
CA PHE A 12 5.59 5.96 -6.06
C PHE A 12 5.70 4.88 -5.00
N ILE A 13 6.55 5.16 -4.01
CA ILE A 13 6.82 4.24 -2.91
C ILE A 13 6.06 4.73 -1.69
N LEU A 14 5.20 3.87 -1.14
CA LEU A 14 4.38 4.19 0.03
C LEU A 14 4.91 3.49 1.29
N ASN A 15 4.88 4.20 2.42
CA ASN A 15 5.17 3.58 3.70
C ASN A 15 3.98 2.72 4.16
N ALA A 16 4.16 1.40 4.11
CA ALA A 16 3.16 0.41 4.50
C ALA A 16 2.76 0.48 5.98
N ASP A 17 3.66 0.93 6.87
CA ASP A 17 3.36 1.02 8.30
C ASP A 17 2.45 2.20 8.66
N HIS A 18 2.31 3.15 7.74
CA HIS A 18 1.41 4.30 7.91
C HIS A 18 0.04 4.08 7.26
N ILE A 19 -0.19 2.92 6.64
CA ILE A 19 -1.50 2.59 6.06
C ILE A 19 -2.47 2.29 7.20
N GLU A 20 -3.56 3.04 7.24
CA GLU A 20 -4.64 2.85 8.21
C GLU A 20 -5.70 1.87 7.66
N LYS A 21 -6.15 2.10 6.43
CA LYS A 21 -7.13 1.24 5.75
C LYS A 21 -6.96 1.27 4.23
N ILE A 22 -7.40 0.18 3.60
CA ILE A 22 -7.47 0.01 2.15
C ILE A 22 -8.91 -0.39 1.82
N GLU A 23 -9.56 0.33 0.90
CA GLU A 23 -10.95 0.09 0.50
C GLU A 23 -11.12 0.26 -1.02
N GLU A 24 -12.15 -0.35 -1.61
CA GLU A 24 -12.44 -0.29 -3.05
C GLU A 24 -13.76 0.45 -3.28
N VAL A 25 -13.70 1.67 -3.85
CA VAL A 25 -14.89 2.50 -4.13
C VAL A 25 -14.64 3.50 -5.28
N PRO A 26 -15.12 3.23 -6.52
CA PRO A 26 -14.95 1.96 -7.24
C PRO A 26 -13.48 1.60 -7.50
N GLU A 27 -12.56 2.55 -7.37
CA GLU A 27 -11.11 2.35 -7.39
C GLU A 27 -10.56 2.04 -5.99
N THR A 28 -9.32 1.55 -5.93
CA THR A 28 -8.65 1.29 -4.64
C THR A 28 -8.16 2.58 -4.00
N ILE A 29 -8.58 2.82 -2.76
CA ILE A 29 -8.19 3.95 -1.94
C ILE A 29 -7.36 3.46 -0.75
N ILE A 30 -6.15 4.00 -0.61
CA ILE A 30 -5.29 3.80 0.56
C ILE A 30 -5.39 5.05 1.44
N THR A 31 -5.90 4.89 2.65
CA THR A 31 -5.93 5.96 3.66
C THR A 31 -4.76 5.76 4.63
N LEU A 32 -4.00 6.82 4.86
CA LEU A 32 -2.90 6.85 5.83
C LEU A 32 -3.39 7.30 7.21
N THR A 33 -2.61 6.98 8.26
CA THR A 33 -2.88 7.38 9.66
C THR A 33 -2.94 8.88 9.92
N ASN A 34 -2.47 9.70 8.97
CA ASN A 34 -2.59 11.16 9.02
C ASN A 34 -3.80 11.71 8.24
N GLY A 35 -4.70 10.83 7.78
CA GLY A 35 -5.89 11.17 6.99
C GLY A 35 -5.64 11.42 5.50
N ARG A 36 -4.39 11.39 5.01
CA ARG A 36 -4.10 11.50 3.57
C ARG A 36 -4.59 10.26 2.84
N LYS A 37 -5.09 10.45 1.63
CA LYS A 37 -5.62 9.39 0.78
C LYS A 37 -4.88 9.33 -0.56
N TYR A 38 -4.62 8.12 -1.03
CA TYR A 38 -4.07 7.84 -2.34
C TYR A 38 -5.03 6.93 -3.09
N ILE A 39 -5.31 7.25 -4.35
CA ILE A 39 -6.04 6.39 -5.25
C ILE A 39 -5.01 5.70 -6.14
N VAL A 40 -5.06 4.37 -6.19
CA VAL A 40 -4.06 3.54 -6.85
C VAL A 40 -4.70 2.59 -7.86
N LEU A 41 -3.91 2.17 -8.84
CA LEU A 41 -4.35 1.22 -9.87
C LEU A 41 -4.38 -0.22 -9.38
N GLU A 42 -3.60 -0.54 -8.35
CA GLU A 42 -3.57 -1.86 -7.73
C GLU A 42 -4.88 -2.14 -7.01
N SER A 43 -5.37 -3.37 -7.11
CA SER A 43 -6.50 -3.88 -6.32
C SER A 43 -6.16 -3.93 -4.82
N VAL A 44 -7.19 -3.98 -3.97
CA VAL A 44 -7.03 -4.17 -2.53
C VAL A 44 -6.15 -5.39 -2.21
N GLU A 45 -6.32 -6.48 -2.96
CA GLU A 45 -5.56 -7.72 -2.75
C GLU A 45 -4.08 -7.54 -3.09
N GLU A 46 -3.76 -6.87 -4.20
CA GLU A 46 -2.38 -6.60 -4.60
C GLU A 46 -1.66 -5.74 -3.56
N VAL A 47 -2.31 -4.67 -3.09
CA VAL A 47 -1.77 -3.81 -2.03
C VAL A 47 -1.57 -4.64 -0.75
N ARG A 48 -2.53 -5.48 -0.37
CA ARG A 48 -2.42 -6.38 0.80
C ARG A 48 -1.21 -7.31 0.70
N GLN A 49 -1.03 -7.97 -0.45
CA GLN A 49 0.10 -8.87 -0.67
C GLN A 49 1.44 -8.13 -0.65
N ALA A 50 1.51 -6.92 -1.21
CA ALA A 50 2.70 -6.08 -1.14
C ALA A 50 3.07 -5.74 0.32
N VAL A 51 2.08 -5.40 1.15
CA VAL A 51 2.29 -5.14 2.59
C VAL A 51 2.77 -6.39 3.33
N ILE A 52 2.13 -7.54 3.11
CA ILE A 52 2.53 -8.81 3.73
C ILE A 52 3.97 -9.17 3.34
N LYS A 53 4.30 -9.08 2.05
CA LYS A 53 5.66 -9.35 1.53
C LYS A 53 6.69 -8.41 2.17
N TYR A 54 6.37 -7.13 2.33
CA TYR A 54 7.23 -6.17 3.02
C TYR A 54 7.45 -6.55 4.49
N LYS A 55 6.38 -6.83 5.24
CA LYS A 55 6.49 -7.22 6.66
C LYS A 55 7.25 -8.54 6.84
N ASN A 56 6.99 -9.54 6.00
CA ASN A 56 7.71 -10.81 6.03
C ASN A 56 9.22 -10.59 5.83
N LYS A 57 9.63 -9.71 4.91
CA LYS A 57 11.06 -9.40 4.71
C LYS A 57 11.72 -8.75 5.93
N ILE A 58 11.00 -7.91 6.67
CA ILE A 58 11.53 -7.29 7.90
C ILE A 58 11.67 -8.33 9.01
N PHE A 59 10.62 -9.11 9.28
CA PHE A 59 10.60 -10.04 10.41
C PHE A 59 11.29 -11.38 10.15
N THR A 60 11.54 -11.74 8.89
CA THR A 60 12.27 -12.98 8.51
C THR A 60 13.78 -12.76 8.43
N TYR A 61 14.27 -11.53 8.65
CA TYR A 61 15.68 -11.30 8.95
C TYR A 61 15.97 -11.80 10.39
N LYS A 62 15.94 -13.13 10.55
CA LYS A 62 16.42 -13.82 11.74
C LYS A 62 17.94 -13.80 11.72
N ILE A 63 18.48 -13.38 12.87
CA ILE A 63 19.89 -13.43 13.30
C ILE A 63 20.46 -14.84 13.09
#